data_AF-A0A7S0N149-F1
#
_entry.id   AF-A0A7S0N149-F1
#
_cell.length_a   1.000
_cell.length_b   1.000
_cell.length_c   1.000
_cell.angle_alpha   90.00
_cell.angle_beta   90.00
_cell.angle_gamma   90.00
#
_symmetry.space_group_name_H-M   'P 1'
#
loop_
_entity.id
_entity.type
_entity.pdbx_description
1 polymer ?
#
loop_
_entity_poly.entity_id
_entity_poly.type
_entity_poly.pdbx_seq_one_letter_code
_entity_poly.pdbx_strand_id
1 'polypeptide(L)'
;MLNCVIYGFTSRMDKVAIKSAGKTLYYAYGRVLMASTTLGGSLMSGGMTGKELRKFANPRVLMLLLSICIADAVYMLSLYQAFAWISPVYVTAIKRGGGILLSSLLGVVLFNESLAGRMAPILLIVIGVTFLCL
;
A
#
# COMPACT_ATOMS: atom_id res chain seq x y z
N MET A 1 -1.80 -9.05 16.34
CA MET A 1 -2.72 -8.22 17.17
C MET A 1 -2.28 -6.75 17.22
N LEU A 2 -1.13 -6.41 17.83
CA LEU A 2 -0.66 -5.02 17.99
C LEU A 2 -0.62 -4.21 16.68
N ASN A 3 -0.06 -4.80 15.62
CA ASN A 3 -0.01 -4.17 14.30
C ASN A 3 -1.42 -3.86 13.74
N CYS A 4 -2.42 -4.71 13.98
CA CYS A 4 -3.79 -4.44 13.55
C CYS A 4 -4.44 -3.29 14.35
N VAL A 5 -4.13 -3.18 15.64
CA VAL A 5 -4.63 -2.10 16.50
C VAL A 5 -4.04 -0.76 16.08
N ILE A 6 -2.72 -0.68 15.90
CA ILE A 6 -2.03 0.54 15.44
C ILE A 6 -2.63 1.00 14.10
N TYR A 7 -2.77 0.08 13.14
CA TYR A 7 -3.37 0.40 11.85
C TYR A 7 -4.84 0.82 11.94
N GLY A 8 -5.61 0.28 12.88
CA GLY A 8 -6.99 0.68 13.14
C GLY A 8 -7.08 2.14 13.62
N PHE A 9 -6.18 2.54 14.52
CA PHE A 9 -6.05 3.93 14.97
C PHE A 9 -5.62 4.84 13.83
N THR A 10 -4.57 4.48 13.09
CA THR A 10 -4.09 5.27 11.95
C THR A 10 -5.18 5.47 10.90
N SER A 11 -5.93 4.42 10.55
CA SER A 11 -7.00 4.52 9.54
C SER A 11 -8.14 5.45 9.96
N ARG A 12 -8.43 5.56 11.28
CA ARG A 12 -9.41 6.52 11.79
C ARG A 12 -8.88 7.95 11.78
N MET A 13 -7.61 8.15 12.15
CA MET A 13 -6.95 9.45 12.04
C MET A 13 -6.89 9.93 10.60
N ASP A 14 -6.55 9.05 9.66
CA ASP A 14 -6.52 9.33 8.22
C ASP A 14 -7.89 9.79 7.73
N LYS A 15 -8.98 9.15 8.16
CA LYS A 15 -10.34 9.58 7.77
C LYS A 15 -10.67 10.99 8.26
N VAL A 16 -10.26 11.36 9.47
CA VAL A 16 -10.46 12.72 10.00
C VAL A 16 -9.60 13.73 9.24
N ALA A 17 -8.33 13.40 9.00
CA ALA A 17 -7.40 14.26 8.27
C ALA A 17 -7.82 14.48 6.81
N ILE A 18 -8.27 13.44 6.13
CA ILE A 18 -8.78 13.50 4.75
C ILE A 18 -10.03 14.39 4.66
N LYS A 19 -10.94 14.30 5.64
CA LYS A 19 -12.14 15.16 5.67
C LYS A 19 -11.80 16.64 5.89
N SER A 20 -10.74 16.93 6.65
CA SER A 20 -10.35 18.30 7.00
C SER A 20 -9.49 18.97 5.91
N ALA A 21 -8.46 18.28 5.41
CA ALA A 21 -7.46 18.85 4.49
C ALA A 21 -7.69 18.53 3.01
N GLY A 22 -8.58 17.58 2.70
CA GLY A 22 -8.79 17.07 1.35
C GLY A 22 -7.81 15.94 0.96
N LYS A 23 -8.32 15.00 0.15
CA LYS A 23 -7.66 13.72 -0.19
C LYS A 23 -6.30 13.91 -0.85
N THR A 24 -6.21 14.82 -1.81
CA THR A 24 -5.02 15.03 -2.64
C THR A 24 -3.90 15.72 -1.87
N LEU A 25 -4.24 16.73 -1.07
CA LEU A 25 -3.29 17.46 -0.22
C LEU A 25 -2.70 16.55 0.87
N TYR A 26 -3.56 15.77 1.54
CA TYR A 26 -3.12 14.80 2.52
C TYR A 26 -2.19 13.73 1.92
N TYR A 27 -2.51 13.24 0.72
CA TYR A 27 -1.65 12.31 -0.02
C TYR A 27 -0.28 12.90 -0.34
N ALA A 28 -0.25 14.08 -0.96
CA ALA A 28 0.99 14.74 -1.37
C ALA A 28 1.89 15.02 -0.15
N TYR A 29 1.31 15.58 0.93
CA TYR A 29 2.04 15.88 2.15
C TYR A 29 2.62 14.63 2.81
N GLY A 30 1.82 13.57 2.95
CA GLY A 30 2.29 12.31 3.54
C GLY A 30 3.42 11.65 2.75
N ARG A 31 3.37 11.72 1.41
CA ARG A 31 4.44 11.19 0.54
C ARG A 31 5.72 12.00 0.63
N VAL A 32 5.64 13.32 0.68
CA VAL A 32 6.82 14.18 0.87
C VAL A 32 7.50 13.91 2.22
N LEU A 33 6.72 13.78 3.30
CA LEU A 33 7.24 13.43 4.62
C LEU A 33 7.89 12.04 4.66
N MET A 34 7.25 11.05 4.04
CA MET A 34 7.80 9.69 3.99
C MET A 34 9.10 9.66 3.16
N ALA A 35 9.13 10.36 2.03
CA ALA A 35 10.34 10.48 1.21
C ALA A 35 11.47 11.19 1.96
N SER A 36 11.19 12.30 2.65
CA SER A 36 12.21 13.05 3.39
C SER A 36 12.76 12.27 4.58
N THR A 37 11.90 11.55 5.32
CA THR A 37 12.32 10.72 6.46
C THR A 37 13.11 9.48 6.02
N THR A 38 12.71 8.81 4.94
CA THR A 38 13.44 7.65 4.42
C THR A 38 14.77 8.04 3.76
N LEU A 39 14.80 9.12 2.99
CA LEU A 39 16.05 9.67 2.44
C LEU A 39 16.98 10.16 3.56
N GLY A 40 16.46 10.92 4.52
CA GLY A 40 17.22 11.38 5.68
C GLY A 40 17.80 10.23 6.49
N GLY A 41 16.99 9.21 6.80
CA GLY A 41 17.44 8.01 7.51
C GLY A 41 18.46 7.18 6.73
N SER A 42 18.32 7.09 5.40
CA SER A 42 19.28 6.39 4.54
C SER A 42 20.61 7.13 4.40
N LEU A 43 20.58 8.47 4.40
CA LEU A 43 21.78 9.31 4.41
C LEU A 43 22.51 9.22 5.76
N MET A 44 21.77 9.30 6.87
CA MET A 44 22.34 9.22 8.23
C MET A 44 22.93 7.85 8.56
N SER A 45 22.37 6.77 8.00
CA SER A 45 22.90 5.41 8.16
C SER A 45 24.07 5.08 7.21
N GLY A 46 24.48 6.02 6.35
CA GLY A 46 25.56 5.80 5.37
C GLY A 46 25.19 4.84 4.23
N GLY A 47 23.90 4.46 4.11
CA GLY A 47 23.43 3.46 3.15
C GLY A 47 23.38 3.94 1.70
N MET A 48 23.24 5.25 1.47
CA MET A 48 23.19 5.83 0.12
C MET A 48 24.56 6.32 -0.34
N THR A 49 25.27 5.49 -1.11
CA THR A 49 26.48 5.92 -1.83
C THR A 49 26.14 6.45 -3.23
N GLY A 50 26.90 7.43 -3.72
CA GLY A 50 26.69 8.03 -5.06
C GLY A 50 26.75 7.03 -6.23
N LYS A 51 27.37 5.85 -6.02
CA LYS A 51 27.37 4.75 -6.99
C LYS A 51 26.00 4.06 -7.10
N GLU A 52 25.25 3.93 -6.00
CA GLU A 52 23.90 3.37 -5.99
C GLU A 52 22.89 4.33 -6.65
N LEU A 53 23.03 5.63 -6.41
CA LEU A 53 22.22 6.68 -7.07
C LEU A 53 22.35 6.66 -8.60
N ARG A 54 23.55 6.38 -9.12
CA ARG A 54 23.77 6.28 -10.58
C ARG A 54 23.04 5.11 -11.22
N LYS A 55 22.71 4.05 -10.49
CA LYS A 55 21.92 2.92 -11.03
C LYS A 55 20.50 3.35 -11.37
N PHE A 56 19.95 4.31 -10.62
CA PHE A 56 18.61 4.86 -10.86
C PHE A 56 18.57 5.90 -11.99
N ALA A 57 19.72 6.40 -12.45
CA ALA A 57 19.81 7.32 -13.58
C ALA A 57 19.60 6.64 -14.94
N ASN A 58 19.56 5.30 -15.00
CA ASN A 58 19.27 4.58 -16.23
C ASN A 58 17.81 4.85 -16.64
N PRO A 59 17.54 5.33 -17.88
CA PRO A 59 16.20 5.69 -18.31
C PRO A 59 15.19 4.53 -18.21
N ARG A 60 15.63 3.28 -18.38
CA ARG A 60 14.75 2.10 -18.23
C ARG A 60 14.32 1.88 -16.78
N VAL A 61 15.27 2.03 -15.84
CA VAL A 61 15.01 1.91 -14.40
C VAL A 61 14.13 3.06 -13.94
N LEU A 62 14.40 4.28 -14.44
CA LEU A 62 13.59 5.46 -14.17
C LEU A 62 12.15 5.27 -14.67
N MET A 63 11.96 4.72 -15.87
CA MET A 63 10.63 4.45 -16.41
C MET A 63 9.86 3.42 -15.55
N LEU A 64 10.54 2.36 -15.09
CA LEU A 64 9.96 1.38 -14.19
C LEU A 64 9.56 2.01 -12.85
N LEU A 65 10.45 2.80 -12.24
CA LEU A 65 10.15 3.53 -11.00
C LEU A 65 8.97 4.48 -11.17
N LEU A 66 8.94 5.23 -12.28
CA LEU A 66 7.85 6.16 -12.58
C LEU A 66 6.53 5.41 -12.77
N SER A 67 6.54 4.27 -13.45
CA SER A 67 5.34 3.43 -13.61
C SER A 67 4.80 2.91 -12.27
N ILE A 68 5.70 2.50 -11.36
CA ILE A 68 5.35 2.07 -10.01
C ILE A 68 4.77 3.25 -9.21
N CYS A 69 5.39 4.43 -9.28
CA CYS A 69 4.90 5.63 -8.61
C CYS A 69 3.51 6.06 -9.11
N ILE A 70 3.25 5.96 -10.42
CA ILE A 70 1.94 6.26 -10.99
C ILE A 70 0.91 5.24 -10.50
N ALA A 71 1.21 3.95 -10.57
CA ALA A 71 0.31 2.90 -10.09
C ALA A 71 -0.02 3.06 -8.60
N ASP A 72 0.98 3.37 -7.77
CA ASP A 72 0.81 3.62 -6.34
C ASP A 72 0.01 4.91 -6.06
N ALA A 73 0.21 5.98 -6.85
CA ALA A 73 -0.58 7.20 -6.74
C ALA A 73 -2.06 6.96 -7.08
N VAL A 74 -2.35 6.26 -8.19
CA VAL A 74 -3.73 5.90 -8.58
C VAL A 74 -4.37 5.02 -7.51
N TYR A 75 -3.63 4.05 -6.98
CA TYR A 75 -4.09 3.18 -5.91
C TYR A 75 -4.45 3.97 -4.64
N MET A 76 -3.57 4.86 -4.18
CA MET A 76 -3.81 5.62 -2.95
C MET A 76 -4.92 6.65 -3.10
N LEU A 77 -5.04 7.31 -4.26
CA LEU A 77 -6.16 8.21 -4.55
C LEU A 77 -7.50 7.46 -4.51
N SER A 78 -7.55 6.26 -5.12
CA SER A 78 -8.73 5.40 -5.10
C SER A 78 -9.08 4.96 -3.67
N LEU A 79 -8.07 4.66 -2.86
CA LEU A 79 -8.23 4.25 -1.47
C LEU A 79 -8.74 5.38 -0.57
N TYR A 80 -8.23 6.60 -0.75
CA TYR A 80 -8.75 7.78 -0.04
C TYR A 80 -10.14 8.19 -0.51
N GLN A 81 -10.46 7.94 -1.78
CA GLN A 81 -11.82 8.06 -2.28
C GLN A 81 -12.75 7.08 -1.55
N ALA A 82 -12.36 5.81 -1.43
CA ALA A 82 -13.12 4.78 -0.72
C ALA A 82 -13.31 5.10 0.78
N PHE A 83 -12.27 5.61 1.47
CA PHE A 83 -12.39 6.00 2.89
C PHE A 83 -13.39 7.13 3.16
N ALA A 84 -13.58 8.01 2.17
CA ALA A 84 -14.56 9.08 2.29
C ALA A 84 -16.00 8.56 2.16
N TRP A 85 -16.21 7.49 1.38
CA TRP A 85 -17.55 6.99 1.04
C TRP A 85 -18.00 5.84 1.94
N ILE A 86 -17.06 5.00 2.37
CA ILE A 86 -17.33 3.77 3.12
C ILE A 86 -16.68 3.87 4.52
N SER A 87 -17.12 3.02 5.45
CA SER A 87 -16.45 2.84 6.74
C SER A 87 -14.99 2.38 6.56
N PRO A 88 -14.02 2.94 7.31
CA PRO A 88 -12.61 2.56 7.22
C PRO A 88 -12.36 1.07 7.40
N VAL A 89 -13.18 0.43 8.23
CA VAL A 89 -13.06 -0.99 8.57
C VAL A 89 -13.24 -1.86 7.32
N TYR A 90 -14.21 -1.53 6.48
CA TYR A 90 -14.47 -2.24 5.22
C TYR A 90 -13.35 -2.01 4.21
N VAL A 91 -12.90 -0.76 4.07
CA VAL A 91 -11.79 -0.44 3.16
C VAL A 91 -10.53 -1.19 3.57
N THR A 92 -10.23 -1.30 4.88
CA THR A 92 -9.08 -2.06 5.36
C THR A 92 -9.25 -3.57 5.17
N ALA A 93 -10.46 -4.10 5.34
CA ALA A 93 -10.76 -5.51 5.12
C ALA A 93 -10.57 -5.89 3.65
N ILE A 94 -11.12 -5.09 2.73
CA ILE A 94 -10.95 -5.29 1.28
C ILE A 94 -9.50 -5.09 0.86
N LYS A 95 -8.82 -4.05 1.37
CA LYS A 95 -7.41 -3.78 1.06
C LYS A 95 -6.51 -4.97 1.41
N ARG A 96 -6.67 -5.52 2.62
CA ARG A 96 -5.84 -6.63 3.11
C ARG A 96 -6.27 -7.97 2.54
N GLY A 97 -7.56 -8.28 2.60
CA GLY A 97 -8.09 -9.55 2.12
C GLY A 97 -8.00 -9.67 0.60
N GLY A 98 -8.48 -8.65 -0.11
CA GLY A 98 -8.40 -8.57 -1.57
C GLY A 98 -6.95 -8.48 -2.06
N GLY A 99 -6.08 -7.74 -1.37
CA GLY A 99 -4.65 -7.66 -1.72
C GLY A 99 -3.94 -9.02 -1.66
N ILE A 100 -4.19 -9.82 -0.62
CA ILE A 100 -3.60 -11.16 -0.48
C ILE A 100 -4.10 -12.09 -1.59
N LEU A 101 -5.39 -12.05 -1.90
CA LEU A 101 -6.00 -12.81 -2.99
C LEU A 101 -5.39 -12.47 -4.36
N LEU A 102 -5.37 -11.18 -4.70
CA LEU A 102 -4.84 -10.69 -5.98
C LEU A 102 -3.35 -10.99 -6.11
N SER A 103 -2.58 -10.81 -5.04
CA SER A 103 -1.13 -11.10 -5.05
C SER A 103 -0.86 -12.59 -5.23
N SER A 104 -1.66 -13.46 -4.59
CA SER A 104 -1.53 -14.91 -4.73
C SER A 104 -1.90 -15.37 -6.14
N LEU A 105 -2.97 -14.82 -6.72
CA LEU A 105 -3.38 -15.11 -8.11
C LEU A 105 -2.35 -14.62 -9.13
N LEU A 106 -1.85 -13.39 -8.99
CA LEU A 106 -0.82 -12.84 -9.87
C LEU A 106 0.50 -13.61 -9.72
N GLY A 107 0.85 -14.07 -8.53
CA GLY A 107 2.00 -14.95 -8.27
C GLY A 107 1.95 -16.24 -9.10
N VAL A 108 0.78 -16.87 -9.18
CA VAL A 108 0.57 -18.07 -9.98
C VAL A 108 0.64 -17.75 -11.47
N VAL A 109 -0.04 -16.71 -11.93
CA VAL A 109 -0.15 -16.39 -13.36
C VAL A 109 1.17 -15.87 -13.94
N LEU A 110 1.88 -15.01 -13.21
CA LEU A 110 3.09 -14.35 -13.71
C LEU A 110 4.37 -15.12 -13.40
N PHE A 111 4.41 -15.86 -12.29
CA PHE A 111 5.63 -16.53 -11.80
C PHE A 111 5.50 -18.05 -11.70
N ASN A 112 4.35 -18.63 -12.09
CA ASN A 112 4.07 -20.08 -11.96
C ASN A 112 4.31 -20.62 -10.54
N GLU A 113 4.06 -19.81 -9.51
CA GLU A 113 4.18 -20.26 -8.12
C GLU A 113 3.14 -21.32 -7.76
N SER A 114 3.51 -22.30 -6.96
CA SER A 114 2.58 -23.29 -6.41
C SER A 114 1.75 -22.70 -5.28
N LEU A 115 0.43 -22.97 -5.30
CA LEU A 115 -0.51 -22.60 -4.24
C LEU A 115 -0.56 -23.60 -3.08
N ALA A 116 0.24 -24.67 -3.12
CA ALA A 116 0.23 -25.71 -2.10
C ALA A 116 0.49 -25.12 -0.70
N GLY A 117 -0.42 -25.38 0.25
CA GLY A 117 -0.34 -24.88 1.62
C GLY A 117 -0.87 -23.45 1.84
N ARG A 118 -1.16 -22.68 0.78
CA ARG A 118 -1.71 -21.31 0.89
C ARG A 118 -3.24 -21.24 0.72
N MET A 119 -3.87 -22.32 0.26
CA MET A 119 -5.32 -22.34 -0.03
C MET A 119 -6.21 -22.16 1.21
N ALA A 120 -5.86 -22.80 2.34
CA ALA A 120 -6.62 -22.68 3.59
C ALA A 120 -6.69 -21.24 4.13
N PRO A 121 -5.57 -20.50 4.27
CA PRO A 121 -5.64 -19.10 4.68
C PRO A 121 -6.34 -18.21 3.65
N ILE A 122 -6.20 -18.49 2.35
CA ILE A 122 -6.91 -17.75 1.30
C ILE A 122 -8.43 -17.90 1.44
N LEU A 123 -8.92 -19.13 1.62
CA LEU A 123 -10.35 -19.40 1.82
C LEU A 123 -10.89 -18.72 3.08
N LEU A 124 -10.13 -18.75 4.17
CA LEU A 124 -10.52 -18.13 5.44
C LEU A 124 -10.62 -16.59 5.30
N ILE A 125 -9.72 -15.98 4.52
CA ILE A 125 -9.77 -14.57 4.16
C ILE A 125 -11.00 -14.25 3.30
N VAL A 126 -11.31 -15.08 2.28
CA VAL A 126 -12.50 -14.88 1.43
C VAL A 126 -13.76 -14.92 2.28
N ILE A 127 -13.94 -15.96 3.08
CA ILE A 127 -15.10 -16.12 3.97
C ILE A 127 -15.21 -14.94 4.93
N GLY A 128 -14.10 -14.53 5.55
CA GLY A 128 -14.06 -13.40 6.47
C GLY A 128 -14.45 -12.07 5.82
N VAL A 129 -14.02 -11.82 4.58
CA VAL A 129 -14.40 -10.62 3.82
C VAL A 129 -15.87 -10.70 3.39
N THR A 130 -16.36 -11.86 2.94
CA THR A 130 -17.77 -12.05 2.55
C THR A 130 -18.72 -11.84 3.73
N PHE A 131 -18.40 -12.37 4.92
CA PHE A 131 -19.17 -12.11 6.14
C PHE A 131 -19.14 -10.65 6.56
N LEU A 132 -18.06 -9.93 6.26
CA LEU A 132 -17.98 -8.50 6.53
C LEU A 132 -18.84 -7.69 5.56
N CYS A 133 -19.08 -8.19 4.34
CA CYS A 133 -19.87 -7.53 3.29
C CYS A 133 -21.37 -7.83 3.34
N LEU A 134 -21.80 -8.85 4.09
CA LEU A 134 -23.20 -9.20 4.36
C LEU A 134 -23.73 -8.45 5.59
#